data_AF-A0A1I5SC58-F1
#
_entry.id   AF-A0A1I5SC58-F1
#
_cell.length_a   1.000
_cell.length_b   1.000
_cell.length_c   1.000
_cell.angle_alpha   90.00
_cell.angle_beta   90.00
_cell.angle_gamma   90.00
#
_symmetry.space_group_name_H-M   'P 1'
#
loop_
_entity.id
_entity.type
_entity.pdbx_description
1 polymer ?
#
loop_
_entity_poly.entity_id
_entity_poly.type
_entity_poly.pdbx_seq_one_letter_code
_entity_poly.pdbx_strand_id
1 'polypeptide(L)'
;MNTFRSIFFNLVAGLALAAQVACSSDNKTNPTPDPAPGLSWTVDGAAVTTTTLQSQNTSATLSISGTLNPAGPVTSYVSLEMPRAVGTYTFSNTTSSSAFYSTSGPGTQMVYYAGANYGAGTVSGSGTIVVATLTATRVTGTFAFTGINTATGASKQITSGQFSVGL
;
A
#
# COMPACT_ATOMS: atom_id res chain seq x y z
N MET A 1 22.69 -17.67 -96.28
CA MET A 1 22.97 -18.87 -95.47
C MET A 1 23.44 -18.42 -94.10
N ASN A 2 22.68 -18.81 -93.06
CA ASN A 2 22.95 -18.80 -91.61
C ASN A 2 23.05 -17.38 -90.99
N THR A 3 21.99 -16.68 -90.61
CA THR A 3 20.89 -16.94 -89.64
C THR A 3 21.32 -17.09 -88.17
N PHE A 4 21.29 -15.94 -87.47
CA PHE A 4 20.75 -15.66 -86.12
C PHE A 4 20.51 -16.81 -85.15
N ARG A 5 21.05 -16.68 -83.92
CA ARG A 5 20.30 -16.93 -82.66
C ARG A 5 20.72 -15.95 -81.56
N SER A 6 19.74 -15.21 -81.05
CA SER A 6 19.78 -14.35 -79.86
C SER A 6 19.84 -15.17 -78.58
N ILE A 7 20.44 -14.62 -77.51
CA ILE A 7 19.96 -14.80 -76.14
C ILE A 7 19.98 -13.44 -75.42
N PHE A 8 18.86 -13.15 -74.77
CA PHE A 8 18.46 -11.93 -74.09
C PHE A 8 18.96 -11.83 -72.63
N PHE A 9 19.11 -10.58 -72.16
CA PHE A 9 18.79 -10.03 -70.82
C PHE A 9 19.08 -10.87 -69.55
N ASN A 10 19.82 -10.29 -68.58
CA ASN A 10 19.21 -9.79 -67.35
C ASN A 10 20.15 -8.96 -66.46
N LEU A 11 19.49 -8.01 -65.81
CA LEU A 11 19.90 -6.96 -64.89
C LEU A 11 20.05 -7.51 -63.46
N VAL A 12 21.14 -7.25 -62.74
CA VAL A 12 21.12 -7.21 -61.26
C VAL A 12 22.10 -6.14 -60.75
N ALA A 13 21.52 -5.20 -60.01
CA ALA A 13 22.15 -4.04 -59.40
C ALA A 13 23.10 -4.41 -58.25
N GLY A 14 24.10 -3.55 -58.05
CA GLY A 14 25.10 -3.64 -57.00
C GLY A 14 24.50 -3.66 -55.59
N LEU A 15 24.98 -4.60 -54.80
CA LEU A 15 24.67 -4.80 -53.38
C LEU A 15 25.43 -3.74 -52.56
N ALA A 16 24.75 -2.67 -52.14
CA ALA A 16 25.33 -1.60 -51.36
C ALA A 16 25.12 -1.82 -49.84
N LEU A 17 26.25 -1.86 -49.15
CA LEU A 17 26.58 -1.46 -47.77
C LEU A 17 25.57 -1.68 -46.62
N ALA A 18 26.05 -2.49 -45.67
CA ALA A 18 25.56 -2.62 -44.31
C ALA A 18 25.47 -1.27 -43.58
N ALA A 19 24.28 -0.93 -43.09
CA ALA A 19 24.11 -0.05 -41.94
C ALA A 19 23.61 -0.91 -40.78
N GLN A 20 24.53 -1.27 -39.88
CA GLN A 20 24.16 -1.77 -38.57
C GLN A 20 23.59 -0.61 -37.76
N VAL A 21 22.27 -0.51 -37.73
CA VAL A 21 21.59 0.27 -36.71
C VAL A 21 21.76 -0.49 -35.41
N ALA A 22 22.84 -0.19 -34.70
CA ALA A 22 22.95 -0.46 -33.28
C ALA A 22 21.82 0.32 -32.60
N CYS A 23 20.69 -0.33 -32.39
CA CYS A 23 19.69 0.12 -31.42
C CYS A 23 20.41 0.14 -30.07
N SER A 24 20.86 1.32 -29.65
CA SER A 24 21.30 1.54 -28.28
C SER A 24 20.16 1.10 -27.37
N SER A 25 20.48 0.18 -26.47
CA SER A 25 19.70 -0.25 -25.33
C SER A 25 18.71 0.80 -24.82
N ASP A 26 17.48 0.74 -25.29
CA ASP A 26 16.33 1.30 -24.60
C ASP A 26 16.01 0.31 -23.48
N ASN A 27 16.84 0.37 -22.42
CA ASN A 27 16.55 -0.29 -21.17
C ASN A 27 15.43 0.50 -20.52
N LYS A 28 14.21 0.37 -21.07
CA LYS A 28 12.98 0.80 -20.44
C LYS A 28 12.83 -0.10 -19.22
N THR A 29 13.47 0.30 -18.11
CA THR A 29 13.02 -0.08 -16.78
C THR A 29 11.56 0.32 -16.74
N ASN A 30 10.68 -0.64 -17.01
CA ASN A 30 9.25 -0.49 -16.86
C ASN A 30 9.06 -0.20 -15.37
N PRO A 31 8.83 1.06 -14.94
CA PRO A 31 8.63 1.31 -13.54
C PRO A 31 7.37 0.52 -13.18
N THR A 32 7.49 -0.46 -12.30
CA THR A 32 6.32 -1.15 -11.76
C THR A 32 5.34 -0.06 -11.33
N PRO A 33 4.10 -0.06 -11.86
CA PRO A 33 3.14 0.98 -11.51
C PRO A 33 3.02 1.01 -9.99
N ASP A 34 3.17 2.19 -9.41
CA ASP A 34 2.98 2.31 -7.99
C ASP A 34 1.56 1.79 -7.63
N PRO A 35 1.38 1.13 -6.48
CA PRO A 35 0.08 0.61 -6.09
C PRO A 35 -0.99 1.72 -6.07
N ALA A 36 -2.26 1.42 -6.33
CA ALA A 36 -3.30 2.44 -6.18
C ALA A 36 -3.34 2.93 -4.71
N PRO A 37 -3.75 4.19 -4.44
CA PRO A 37 -4.03 4.61 -3.07
C PRO A 37 -5.11 3.72 -2.46
N GLY A 38 -4.90 3.26 -1.22
CA GLY A 38 -5.82 2.35 -0.55
C GLY A 38 -5.36 1.95 0.83
N LEU A 39 -6.31 1.40 1.59
CA LEU A 39 -6.11 0.78 2.88
C LEU A 39 -6.93 -0.53 2.91
N SER A 40 -6.29 -1.63 3.27
CA SER A 40 -6.92 -2.95 3.37
C SER A 40 -6.37 -3.70 4.56
N TRP A 41 -7.17 -4.61 5.12
CA TRP A 41 -6.76 -5.50 6.21
C TRP A 41 -7.73 -6.68 6.32
N THR A 42 -7.40 -7.64 7.18
CA THR A 42 -8.31 -8.70 7.62
C THR A 42 -8.65 -8.51 9.09
N VAL A 43 -9.91 -8.74 9.48
CA VAL A 43 -10.35 -8.78 10.88
C VAL A 43 -10.78 -10.20 11.21
N ASP A 44 -10.10 -10.83 12.16
CA ASP A 44 -10.35 -12.22 12.58
C ASP A 44 -10.41 -13.19 11.38
N GLY A 45 -9.57 -12.96 10.37
CA GLY A 45 -9.49 -13.77 9.14
C GLY A 45 -10.44 -13.33 8.01
N ALA A 46 -11.37 -12.41 8.24
CA ALA A 46 -12.26 -11.89 7.19
C ALA A 46 -11.67 -10.64 6.52
N ALA A 47 -11.60 -10.63 5.18
CA ALA A 47 -11.05 -9.51 4.41
C ALA A 47 -11.94 -8.26 4.47
N VAL A 48 -11.29 -7.10 4.60
CA VAL A 48 -11.91 -5.78 4.64
C VAL A 48 -11.16 -4.86 3.68
N THR A 49 -11.90 -4.19 2.80
CA THR A 49 -11.40 -3.13 1.92
C THR A 49 -12.14 -1.84 2.24
N THR A 50 -11.41 -0.75 2.51
CA THR A 50 -12.03 0.53 2.87
C THR A 50 -12.80 1.17 1.74
N THR A 51 -13.86 1.90 2.08
CA THR A 51 -14.54 2.81 1.16
C THR A 51 -14.00 4.23 1.24
N THR A 52 -13.43 4.64 2.38
CA THR A 52 -12.84 5.97 2.56
C THR A 52 -11.47 5.87 3.21
N LEU A 53 -10.60 6.80 2.84
CA LEU A 53 -9.21 6.87 3.25
C LEU A 53 -8.88 8.31 3.62
N GLN A 54 -8.23 8.50 4.76
CA GLN A 54 -7.71 9.79 5.20
C GLN A 54 -6.28 9.63 5.70
N SER A 55 -5.44 10.60 5.37
CA SER A 55 -4.09 10.75 5.91
C SER A 55 -3.93 12.15 6.47
N GLN A 56 -3.19 12.25 7.58
CA GLN A 56 -2.73 13.50 8.15
C GLN A 56 -1.26 13.36 8.50
N ASN A 57 -0.48 14.38 8.21
CA ASN A 57 0.96 14.38 8.40
C ASN A 57 1.40 15.67 9.08
N THR A 58 2.22 15.53 10.11
CA THR A 58 2.95 16.65 10.72
C THR A 58 4.44 16.53 10.34
N SER A 59 5.30 17.35 10.95
CA SER A 59 6.75 17.18 10.82
C SER A 59 7.25 15.89 11.51
N ALA A 60 6.52 15.36 12.50
CA ALA A 60 6.99 14.24 13.33
C ALA A 60 6.16 12.96 13.18
N THR A 61 4.88 13.07 12.81
CA THR A 61 3.92 11.96 12.84
C THR A 61 3.17 11.81 11.52
N LEU A 62 2.77 10.57 11.24
CA LEU A 62 1.82 10.18 10.23
C LEU A 62 0.62 9.52 10.91
N SER A 63 -0.58 9.99 10.55
CA SER A 63 -1.84 9.36 10.90
C SER A 63 -2.52 8.89 9.61
N ILE A 64 -2.92 7.63 9.58
CA ILE A 64 -3.62 7.01 8.46
C ILE A 64 -4.87 6.36 9.02
N SER A 65 -6.02 6.65 8.41
CA SER A 65 -7.26 6.01 8.80
C SER A 65 -8.11 5.65 7.62
N GLY A 66 -8.96 4.65 7.80
CA GLY A 66 -9.95 4.30 6.81
C GLY A 66 -11.21 3.73 7.42
N THR A 67 -12.31 3.98 6.72
CA THR A 67 -13.64 3.57 7.14
C THR A 67 -14.23 2.62 6.10
N LEU A 68 -14.86 1.56 6.58
CA LEU A 68 -15.72 0.65 5.84
C LEU A 68 -17.17 0.93 6.20
N ASN A 69 -18.05 0.94 5.20
CA ASN A 69 -19.49 1.10 5.35
C ASN A 69 -19.89 2.33 6.18
N PRO A 70 -19.45 3.56 5.80
CA PRO A 70 -19.75 4.77 6.55
C PRO A 70 -21.26 5.09 6.62
N ALA A 71 -22.06 4.57 5.68
CA ALA A 71 -23.53 4.69 5.67
C ALA A 71 -24.25 3.35 5.94
N GLY A 72 -23.51 2.31 6.33
CA GLY A 72 -24.07 0.99 6.61
C GLY A 72 -24.59 0.86 8.04
N PRO A 73 -25.34 -0.21 8.35
CA PRO A 73 -25.82 -0.47 9.71
C PRO A 73 -24.68 -0.75 10.69
N VAL A 74 -23.52 -1.21 10.19
CA VAL A 74 -22.28 -1.32 10.98
C VAL A 74 -21.16 -0.68 10.19
N THR A 75 -20.55 0.34 10.79
CA THR A 75 -19.35 1.00 10.30
C THR A 75 -18.14 0.40 11.00
N SER A 76 -17.10 0.05 10.22
CA SER A 76 -15.81 -0.34 10.77
C SER A 76 -14.78 0.73 10.46
N TYR A 77 -13.86 0.97 11.37
CA TYR A 77 -12.84 2.00 11.25
C TYR A 77 -11.51 1.46 11.76
N VAL A 78 -10.43 1.77 11.05
CA VAL A 78 -9.06 1.55 11.52
C VAL A 78 -8.32 2.87 11.50
N SER A 79 -7.49 3.11 12.51
CA SER A 79 -6.54 4.21 12.53
C SER A 79 -5.17 3.72 12.98
N LEU A 80 -4.16 4.31 12.37
CA LEU A 80 -2.74 4.05 12.57
C LEU A 80 -2.06 5.38 12.86
N GLU A 81 -1.25 5.43 13.90
CA GLU A 81 -0.37 6.55 14.21
C GLU A 81 1.06 6.04 14.33
N MET A 82 1.99 6.74 13.68
CA MET A 82 3.40 6.33 13.63
C MET A 82 4.32 7.53 13.41
N PRO A 83 5.63 7.41 13.73
CA PRO A 83 6.62 8.40 13.32
C PRO A 83 6.66 8.59 11.80
N ARG A 84 6.94 9.82 11.36
CA ARG A 84 7.12 10.16 9.94
C ARG A 84 8.52 9.78 9.45
N ALA A 85 8.81 8.48 9.41
CA ALA A 85 10.03 7.94 8.83
C ALA A 85 9.78 6.54 8.24
N VAL A 86 10.72 6.06 7.42
CA VAL A 86 10.76 4.64 7.01
C VAL A 86 11.23 3.82 8.21
N GLY A 87 10.58 2.69 8.47
CA GLY A 87 10.96 1.81 9.57
C GLY A 87 9.84 0.89 10.05
N THR A 88 10.19 0.05 11.02
CA THR A 88 9.25 -0.84 11.71
C THR A 88 8.96 -0.30 13.10
N TYR A 89 7.69 -0.04 13.38
CA TYR A 89 7.20 0.51 14.62
C TYR A 89 6.43 -0.57 15.37
N THR A 90 7.06 -1.11 16.41
CA THR A 90 6.43 -2.11 17.28
C THR A 90 5.59 -1.42 18.34
N PHE A 91 4.37 -1.91 18.52
CA PHE A 91 3.46 -1.42 19.55
C PHE A 91 3.93 -1.82 20.93
N SER A 92 4.10 -0.81 21.79
CA SER A 92 4.38 -0.95 23.21
C SER A 92 3.73 0.20 23.98
N ASN A 93 3.75 0.12 25.31
CA ASN A 93 3.29 1.19 26.19
C ASN A 93 4.21 2.43 26.20
N THR A 94 5.41 2.35 25.62
CA THR A 94 6.40 3.44 25.63
C THR A 94 6.71 4.03 24.25
N THR A 95 6.15 3.46 23.18
CA THR A 95 6.39 3.90 21.79
C THR A 95 5.32 4.87 21.33
N SER A 96 5.68 5.89 20.56
CA SER A 96 4.70 6.82 19.97
C SER A 96 3.79 6.21 18.89
N SER A 97 4.05 4.99 18.44
CA SER A 97 3.20 4.30 17.48
C SER A 97 2.01 3.60 18.14
N SER A 98 0.85 3.74 17.54
CA SER A 98 -0.40 3.14 18.01
C SER A 98 -1.33 2.80 16.85
N ALA A 99 -2.33 1.97 17.15
CA ALA A 99 -3.43 1.72 16.26
C ALA A 99 -4.70 1.44 17.05
N PHE A 100 -5.85 1.65 16.42
CA PHE A 100 -7.08 1.07 16.91
C PHE A 100 -7.97 0.61 15.76
N TYR A 101 -8.80 -0.38 16.10
CA TYR A 101 -9.92 -0.82 15.29
C TYR A 101 -11.19 -0.54 16.06
N SER A 102 -12.22 -0.02 15.40
CA SER A 102 -13.52 0.17 16.02
C SER A 102 -14.66 -0.25 15.13
N THR A 103 -15.72 -0.76 15.74
CA THR A 103 -17.01 -0.97 15.10
C THR A 103 -18.06 -0.08 15.75
N SER A 104 -18.94 0.48 14.93
CA SER A 104 -20.07 1.28 15.39
C SER A 104 -21.34 0.77 14.71
N GLY A 105 -22.33 0.38 15.49
CA GLY A 105 -23.66 -0.04 15.05
C GLY A 105 -24.75 0.54 15.97
N PRO A 106 -26.04 0.17 15.77
CA PRO A 106 -27.14 0.73 16.54
C PRO A 106 -26.95 0.48 18.04
N GLY A 107 -26.68 1.56 18.79
CA GLY A 107 -26.53 1.53 20.24
C GLY A 107 -25.25 0.84 20.76
N THR A 108 -24.30 0.47 19.90
CA THR A 108 -23.06 -0.19 20.34
C THR A 108 -21.84 0.37 19.59
N GLN A 109 -20.85 0.83 20.35
CA GLN A 109 -19.51 1.14 19.85
C GLN A 109 -18.49 0.28 20.57
N MET A 110 -17.67 -0.44 19.81
CA MET A 110 -16.56 -1.22 20.34
C MET A 110 -15.26 -0.67 19.78
N VAL A 111 -14.29 -0.42 20.65
CA VAL A 111 -12.95 0.03 20.26
C VAL A 111 -11.91 -0.94 20.81
N TYR A 112 -10.92 -1.26 19.98
CA TYR A 112 -9.85 -2.22 20.26
C TYR A 112 -8.50 -1.53 19.99
N TYR A 113 -7.71 -1.33 21.04
CA TYR A 113 -6.47 -0.53 20.98
C TYR A 113 -5.20 -1.39 20.96
N ALA A 114 -4.16 -0.90 20.30
CA ALA A 114 -2.79 -1.42 20.36
C ALA A 114 -1.75 -0.28 20.32
N GLY A 115 -0.62 -0.42 21.03
CA GLY A 115 0.44 0.62 21.11
C GLY A 115 0.24 1.66 22.20
N ALA A 116 0.95 2.78 22.26
CA ALA A 116 0.79 3.73 23.37
C ALA A 116 -0.48 4.59 23.22
N ASN A 117 -1.04 5.00 24.36
CA ASN A 117 -2.43 5.43 24.50
C ASN A 117 -2.71 6.86 24.02
N TYR A 118 -3.89 7.03 23.41
CA TYR A 118 -4.67 8.28 23.39
C TYR A 118 -5.25 8.57 24.80
N GLY A 119 -4.39 8.82 25.80
CA GLY A 119 -4.79 9.41 27.08
C GLY A 119 -5.32 8.49 28.20
N ALA A 120 -5.44 7.17 28.03
CA ALA A 120 -6.06 6.27 29.03
C ALA A 120 -5.10 5.35 29.85
N GLY A 121 -3.81 5.67 29.94
CA GLY A 121 -2.92 5.16 31.00
C GLY A 121 -2.43 3.70 30.92
N THR A 122 -3.11 2.77 30.24
CA THR A 122 -2.59 1.40 30.06
C THR A 122 -3.11 0.82 28.74
N VAL A 123 -2.24 0.48 27.80
CA VAL A 123 -2.67 -0.18 26.54
C VAL A 123 -2.27 -1.64 26.55
N SER A 124 -3.21 -2.48 26.10
CA SER A 124 -3.13 -3.95 26.23
C SER A 124 -2.97 -4.68 24.90
N GLY A 125 -2.82 -3.99 23.77
CA GLY A 125 -2.62 -4.61 22.45
C GLY A 125 -1.15 -4.65 22.01
N SER A 126 -0.87 -5.51 21.02
CA SER A 126 0.47 -5.71 20.44
C SER A 126 0.40 -5.71 18.91
N GLY A 127 1.53 -5.51 18.24
CA GLY A 127 1.56 -5.48 16.78
C GLY A 127 2.66 -4.59 16.23
N THR A 128 2.60 -4.35 14.93
CA THR A 128 3.57 -3.53 14.21
C THR A 128 2.90 -2.72 13.10
N ILE A 129 3.51 -1.57 12.81
CA ILE A 129 3.36 -0.85 11.54
C ILE A 129 4.72 -0.84 10.86
N VAL A 130 4.77 -1.15 9.58
CA VAL A 130 5.98 -1.06 8.76
C VAL A 130 5.75 0.01 7.70
N VAL A 131 6.50 1.10 7.79
CA VAL A 131 6.57 2.10 6.71
C VAL A 131 7.68 1.65 5.77
N ALA A 132 7.30 1.20 4.57
CA ALA A 132 8.22 0.69 3.57
C ALA A 132 8.79 1.84 2.71
N THR A 133 7.92 2.77 2.29
CA THR A 133 8.29 3.92 1.48
C THR A 133 7.68 5.17 2.05
N LEU A 134 8.49 6.24 2.14
CA LEU A 134 8.04 7.59 2.49
C LEU A 134 8.70 8.58 1.52
N THR A 135 7.89 9.29 0.74
CA THR A 135 8.33 10.36 -0.16
C THR A 135 7.67 11.68 0.24
N ALA A 136 7.89 12.73 -0.56
CA ALA A 136 7.23 14.03 -0.34
C ALA A 136 5.70 13.96 -0.47
N THR A 137 5.18 13.08 -1.33
CA THR A 137 3.76 13.04 -1.70
C THR A 137 3.06 11.74 -1.32
N ARG A 138 3.78 10.80 -0.71
CA ARG A 138 3.28 9.43 -0.56
C ARG A 138 3.92 8.68 0.59
N VAL A 139 3.14 7.79 1.20
CA VAL A 139 3.63 6.74 2.10
C VAL A 139 2.99 5.39 1.77
N THR A 140 3.78 4.33 1.84
CA THR A 140 3.30 2.94 1.69
C THR A 140 3.85 2.06 2.80
N GLY A 141 3.12 0.99 3.12
CA GLY A 141 3.53 0.09 4.17
C GLY A 141 2.51 -0.99 4.50
N THR A 142 2.79 -1.69 5.60
CA THR A 142 1.95 -2.77 6.12
C THR A 142 1.70 -2.60 7.61
N PHE A 143 0.69 -3.29 8.13
CA PHE A 143 0.44 -3.35 9.56
C PHE A 143 -0.23 -4.67 9.96
N ALA A 144 0.00 -5.09 11.19
CA ALA A 144 -0.70 -6.19 11.82
C ALA A 144 -0.71 -5.99 13.33
N PHE A 145 -1.86 -6.17 13.97
CA PHE A 145 -1.98 -5.99 15.41
C PHE A 145 -3.12 -6.78 16.04
N THR A 146 -2.96 -7.06 17.32
CA THR A 146 -4.04 -7.54 18.19
C THR A 146 -4.51 -6.37 19.04
N GLY A 147 -5.73 -5.88 18.75
CA GLY A 147 -6.34 -4.80 19.52
C GLY A 147 -7.11 -5.36 20.71
N ILE A 148 -7.04 -4.69 21.86
CA ILE A 148 -7.79 -5.05 23.07
C ILE A 148 -8.82 -3.97 23.39
N ASN A 149 -10.06 -4.41 23.65
CA ASN A 149 -11.09 -3.57 24.21
C ASN A 149 -10.87 -3.44 25.73
N THR A 150 -10.55 -2.24 26.20
CA THR A 150 -10.15 -2.00 27.59
C THR A 150 -11.30 -2.18 28.60
N ALA A 151 -12.56 -2.08 28.15
CA ALA A 151 -13.72 -2.24 29.02
C ALA A 151 -14.09 -3.71 29.24
N THR A 152 -13.90 -4.56 28.22
CA THR A 152 -14.35 -5.97 28.23
C THR A 152 -13.21 -6.99 28.25
N GLY A 153 -11.98 -6.57 27.96
CA GLY A 153 -10.82 -7.45 27.77
C GLY A 153 -10.85 -8.24 26.44
N ALA A 154 -11.89 -8.08 25.62
CA ALA A 154 -12.01 -8.79 24.35
C ALA A 154 -10.93 -8.35 23.35
N SER A 155 -10.44 -9.29 22.55
CA SER A 155 -9.42 -9.04 21.53
C SER A 155 -9.97 -9.11 20.11
N LYS A 156 -9.34 -8.37 19.18
CA LYS A 156 -9.51 -8.50 17.73
C LYS A 156 -8.15 -8.66 17.05
N GLN A 157 -8.06 -9.59 16.10
CA GLN A 157 -6.85 -9.76 15.28
C GLN A 157 -7.02 -9.01 13.96
N ILE A 158 -6.15 -8.04 13.74
CA ILE A 158 -6.07 -7.25 12.52
C ILE A 158 -4.79 -7.67 11.81
N THR A 159 -4.92 -8.30 10.65
CA THR A 159 -3.80 -8.90 9.92
C THR A 159 -3.81 -8.48 8.45
N SER A 160 -2.75 -8.84 7.72
CA SER A 160 -2.61 -8.56 6.27
C SER A 160 -2.88 -7.09 5.90
N GLY A 161 -2.59 -6.17 6.83
CA GLY A 161 -2.84 -4.75 6.67
C GLY A 161 -1.88 -4.16 5.65
N GLN A 162 -2.40 -3.41 4.68
CA GLN A 162 -1.62 -2.68 3.69
C GLN A 162 -2.15 -1.26 3.55
N PHE A 163 -1.25 -0.29 3.46
CA PHE A 163 -1.61 1.10 3.17
C PHE A 163 -0.73 1.68 2.06
N SER A 164 -1.35 2.56 1.28
CA SER A 164 -0.74 3.34 0.22
C SER A 164 -1.53 4.65 0.16
N VAL A 165 -0.98 5.74 0.66
CA VAL A 165 -1.74 7.00 0.83
C VAL A 165 -0.93 8.19 0.35
N GLY A 166 -1.62 9.21 -0.17
CA GLY A 166 -1.04 10.52 -0.45
C GLY A 166 -0.74 11.30 0.83
N LEU A 167 0.20 12.24 0.79
CA LEU A 167 0.61 13.11 1.89
C LEU A 167 0.35 14.58 1.60
#